data_AF-A0A4R8ZCD6-F1
#
_entry.id   AF-A0A4R8ZCD6-F1
#
_cell.length_a   1.000
_cell.length_b   1.000
_cell.length_c   1.000
_cell.angle_alpha   90.00
_cell.angle_beta   90.00
_cell.angle_gamma   90.00
#
_symmetry.space_group_name_H-M   'P 1'
#
loop_
_entity.id
_entity.type
_entity.pdbx_description
1 polymer ?
#
loop_
_entity_poly.entity_id
_entity_poly.type
_entity_poly.pdbx_seq_one_letter_code
_entity_poly.pdbx_strand_id
1 'polypeptide(L)' 'MTIELWWPKLTPSTREWLMENNGDAVPPQVVAEITRSGGSAVLDSDSEDSDHYLSDQDVDWIESVANGEEPS' A
#
# COMPACT_ATOMS: atom_id res chain seq x y z
N MET A 1 8.26 -7.94 -4.55
CA MET A 1 9.11 -6.74 -4.45
C MET A 1 8.84 -6.13 -3.09
N THR A 2 9.85 -5.58 -2.41
CA THR A 2 9.65 -4.89 -1.13
C THR A 2 9.06 -3.49 -1.36
N ILE A 3 8.28 -3.02 -0.40
CA ILE A 3 7.64 -1.69 -0.41
C ILE A 3 8.60 -0.52 -0.62
N GLU A 4 9.80 -0.62 -0.08
CA GLU A 4 10.88 0.36 -0.31
C GLU A 4 11.15 0.64 -1.80
N LEU A 5 10.93 -0.34 -2.68
CA LEU A 5 11.21 -0.23 -4.11
C LEU A 5 10.07 0.42 -4.91
N TRP A 6 8.84 0.38 -4.41
CA TRP A 6 7.67 0.92 -5.12
C TRP A 6 7.06 2.15 -4.43
N TRP A 7 7.20 2.28 -3.11
CA TRP A 7 6.79 3.46 -2.34
C TRP A 7 7.26 4.80 -2.94
N PRO A 8 8.55 5.00 -3.29
CA PRO A 8 8.99 6.29 -3.84
C PRO A 8 8.43 6.60 -5.24
N LYS A 9 7.83 5.62 -5.92
CA LYS A 9 7.22 5.80 -7.25
C LYS A 9 5.77 6.26 -7.17
N LEU A 10 5.15 6.16 -5.99
CA LEU A 10 3.79 6.62 -5.76
C LEU A 10 3.72 8.15 -5.74
N THR A 11 2.59 8.66 -6.19
CA THR A 11 2.23 10.07 -6.03
C THR A 11 2.21 10.45 -4.55
N PRO A 12 2.49 11.73 -4.22
CA PRO A 12 2.41 12.20 -2.83
C PRO A 12 1.04 11.94 -2.20
N SER A 13 -0.05 12.17 -2.95
CA SER A 13 -1.42 11.96 -2.47
C SER A 13 -1.72 10.49 -2.17
N THR A 14 -1.20 9.55 -2.97
CA THR A 14 -1.36 8.13 -2.69
C THR A 14 -0.59 7.70 -1.45
N ARG A 15 0.62 8.24 -1.24
CA ARG A 15 1.39 8.00 0.00
C ARG A 15 0.70 8.58 1.23
N GLU A 16 0.17 9.80 1.11
CA GLU A 16 -0.59 10.44 2.19
C GLU A 16 -1.82 9.61 2.57
N TRP A 17 -2.62 9.20 1.57
CA TRP A 17 -3.77 8.34 1.81
C TRP A 17 -3.39 7.02 2.50
N LEU A 18 -2.32 6.36 2.04
CA LEU A 18 -1.83 5.12 2.63
C LEU A 18 -1.34 5.29 4.07
N MET A 19 -0.72 6.42 4.39
CA MET A 19 -0.31 6.72 5.78
C MET A 19 -1.52 7.02 6.68
N GLU A 20 -2.55 7.69 6.16
CA GLU A 20 -3.75 8.06 6.94
C GLU A 20 -4.75 6.91 7.13
N ASN A 21 -4.79 5.95 6.19
CA ASN A 21 -5.77 4.85 6.15
C ASN A 21 -5.04 3.49 6.16
N ASN A 22 -3.89 3.42 6.81
CA ASN A 22 -3.06 2.21 6.80
C ASN A 22 -3.80 1.04 7.47
N GLY A 23 -3.84 -0.12 6.80
CA GLY A 23 -4.59 -1.29 7.25
C GLY A 23 -6.07 -1.32 6.84
N ASP A 24 -6.60 -0.24 6.25
CA ASP A 24 -7.95 -0.23 5.67
C ASP A 24 -7.99 -0.82 4.25
N ALA A 25 -9.21 -1.09 3.77
CA ALA A 25 -9.45 -1.51 2.39
C ALA A 25 -8.94 -0.45 1.39
N VAL A 26 -8.11 -0.90 0.46
CA VAL A 26 -7.43 -0.06 -0.53
C VAL A 26 -8.35 0.21 -1.73
N PRO A 27 -8.69 1.47 -2.03
CA PRO A 27 -9.53 1.82 -3.17
C PRO A 27 -8.91 1.36 -4.50
N PRO A 28 -9.72 0.99 -5.51
CA PRO A 28 -9.22 0.47 -6.79
C PRO A 28 -8.19 1.37 -7.50
N GLN A 29 -8.34 2.69 -7.36
CA GLN A 29 -7.40 3.66 -7.92
C GLN A 29 -6.00 3.59 -7.29
N VAL A 30 -5.93 3.35 -5.97
CA VAL A 30 -4.67 3.21 -5.23
C VAL A 30 -4.04 1.86 -5.55
N VAL A 31 -4.84 0.80 -5.62
CA VAL A 31 -4.40 -0.53 -6.07
C VAL A 31 -3.76 -0.46 -7.45
N ALA A 32 -4.43 0.17 -8.42
CA ALA A 32 -3.92 0.31 -9.78
C ALA A 32 -2.56 1.05 -9.83
N GLU A 33 -2.36 2.06 -8.99
CA GLU A 33 -1.10 2.79 -8.90
C GLU A 33 0.02 1.95 -8.26
N ILE A 34 -0.29 1.25 -7.17
CA ILE A 34 0.66 0.35 -6.49
C ILE A 34 1.11 -0.75 -7.47
N THR A 35 0.16 -1.38 -8.18
CA THR A 35 0.46 -2.38 -9.21
C THR A 35 1.34 -1.80 -10.32
N ARG A 36 1.03 -0.60 -10.84
CA ARG A 36 1.85 0.08 -11.86
C ARG A 36 3.28 0.36 -11.36
N SER A 37 3.44 0.60 -10.06
CA SER A 37 4.72 0.91 -9.42
C SER A 37 5.57 -0.34 -9.13
N GLY A 38 4.98 -1.52 -9.31
CA GLY A 38 5.60 -2.83 -9.07
C GLY A 38 5.34 -3.39 -7.68
N GLY A 39 4.41 -2.80 -6.92
CA GLY A 39 3.92 -3.34 -5.65
C GLY A 39 2.87 -4.44 -5.86
N SER A 40 2.73 -5.30 -4.86
CA SER A 40 1.81 -6.44 -4.89
C SER A 40 0.74 -6.24 -3.81
N ALA A 41 -0.23 -5.36 -4.06
CA ALA A 41 -1.29 -5.01 -3.13
C ALA A 41 -2.39 -6.09 -2.97
N VAL A 42 -2.10 -7.36 -3.25
CA VAL A 42 -3.15 -8.36 -3.44
C VAL A 42 -2.99 -9.53 -2.47
N LEU A 43 -3.71 -9.45 -1.36
CA LEU A 43 -4.33 -10.61 -0.73
C LEU A 43 -5.81 -10.63 -1.13
N ASP A 44 -6.15 -11.67 -1.90
CA ASP A 44 -7.47 -12.21 -2.19
C ASP A 44 -8.47 -11.32 -2.96
N SER A 45 -8.53 -11.52 -4.28
CA SER A 45 -9.60 -10.98 -5.11
C SER A 45 -9.88 -11.95 -6.26
N ASP A 46 -10.43 -13.12 -5.92
CA ASP A 46 -11.06 -14.01 -6.91
C ASP A 46 -12.44 -13.46 -7.37
N SER A 47 -12.80 -12.22 -7.02
CA SER A 47 -14.10 -11.60 -7.35
C SER A 47 -14.01 -10.08 -7.54
N GLU A 48 -14.83 -9.54 -8.46
CA GLU A 48 -14.92 -8.10 -8.79
C GLU A 48 -15.44 -7.22 -7.62
N ASP A 49 -15.91 -7.83 -6.54
CA ASP A 49 -16.47 -7.20 -5.32
C ASP A 49 -15.58 -7.41 -4.07
N SER A 50 -14.36 -7.94 -4.23
CA SER A 50 -13.44 -8.16 -3.11
C SER A 50 -12.65 -6.89 -2.78
N ASP A 51 -12.71 -6.47 -1.52
CA ASP A 51 -11.85 -5.41 -1.00
C ASP A 51 -10.37 -5.83 -1.09
N HIS A 52 -9.51 -4.91 -1.54
CA HIS A 52 -8.06 -5.14 -1.61
C HIS A 52 -7.40 -4.70 -0.31
N TYR A 53 -6.50 -5.51 0.22
CA TYR A 53 -5.72 -5.17 1.41
C TYR A 53 -4.22 -5.30 1.13
N LEU A 54 -3.44 -4.44 1.78
CA LEU A 54 -1.99 -4.60 1.82
C LEU A 54 -1.60 -5.82 2.66
N SER A 55 -0.42 -6.34 2.42
CA SER A 55 0.15 -7.36 3.30
C SER A 55 0.49 -6.75 4.67
N ASP A 56 0.45 -7.55 5.74
CA ASP A 56 0.83 -7.09 7.08
C ASP A 56 2.24 -6.45 7.08
N GLN A 57 3.17 -7.00 6.28
CA GLN A 57 4.50 -6.43 6.11
C GLN A 57 4.49 -5.02 5.51
N ASP A 58 3.66 -4.80 4.49
CA ASP A 58 3.54 -3.48 3.87
C ASP A 58 2.84 -2.49 4.82
N VAL A 59 1.86 -2.95 5.60
CA VAL A 59 1.19 -2.17 6.65
C VAL A 59 2.18 -1.74 7.73
N ASP A 60 2.94 -2.67 8.31
CA ASP A 60 3.95 -2.38 9.35
C ASP A 60 5.01 -1.38 8.85
N TRP A 61 5.41 -1.52 7.58
CA TRP A 61 6.37 -0.61 6.96
C TRP A 61 5.80 0.81 6.80
N ILE A 62 4.55 0.92 6.34
CA ILE A 62 3.87 2.23 6.18
C ILE A 62 3.64 2.89 7.54
N GLU A 63 3.28 2.11 8.57
CA GLU A 63 3.13 2.61 9.94
C GLU A 63 4.44 3.22 10.44
N SER A 64 5.56 2.52 10.25
CA SER A 64 6.89 3.01 10.61
C SER A 64 7.21 4.33 9.89
N VAL A 65 6.93 4.43 8.59
CA VAL A 65 7.16 5.66 7.82
C VAL A 65 6.24 6.80 8.26
N ALA A 66 4.97 6.52 8.55
CA ALA A 66 4.00 7.51 9.03
C ALA A 66 4.41 8.09 10.39
N ASN A 67 4.99 7.26 11.27
CA ASN A 67 5.52 7.67 12.57
C ASN A 67 6.90 8.34 12.49
N GLY A 68 7.52 8.40 11.32
CA GLY A 68 8.88 8.91 11.15
C GLY A 68 9.95 7.99 11.75
N GLU A 69 9.63 6.72 11.94
CA GLU A 69 10.54 5.67 12.39
C GLU A 69 11.30 5.07 11.19
N GLU A 70 12.41 4.39 11.47
CA GLU A 70 13.12 3.64 10.43
C GLU A 70 12.38 2.32 10.19
N PRO A 71 11.79 2.10 9.00
CA PRO A 71 11.04 0.89 8.73
C PRO A 71 11.97 -0.33 8.68
N SER A 72 11.52 -1.46 9.22
CA SER A 72 12.28 -2.71 9.40
C SER A 72 12.05 -3.76 8.33
#